data_AF-A0A0C5XNY2-F1
#
_entry.id   AF-A0A0C5XNY2-F1
#
_cell.length_a   1.000
_cell.length_b   1.000
_cell.length_c   1.000
_cell.angle_alpha   90.00
_cell.angle_beta   90.00
_cell.angle_gamma   90.00
#
_symmetry.space_group_name_H-M   'P 1'
#
loop_
_entity.id
_entity.type
_entity.pdbx_description
1 polymer ?
#
loop_
_entity_poly.entity_id
_entity_poly.type
_entity_poly.pdbx_seq_one_letter_code
_entity_poly.pdbx_strand_id
1 'polypeptide(L)' 'MSTEDRLIYMANQIARNVAALGEAEAVAMTADHIRAFWDPAMKQRIALLAAARPGALSPIAAAAVGRVVAL' A
#
# COMPACT_ATOMS: atom_id res chain seq x y z
N MET A 1 -7.70 4.61 -16.77
CA MET A 1 -7.28 3.96 -15.50
C MET A 1 -8.42 4.12 -14.53
N SER A 2 -8.93 3.04 -13.92
CA SER A 2 -10.01 3.14 -12.94
C SER A 2 -9.52 3.76 -11.62
N THR A 3 -10.44 4.17 -10.75
CA THR A 3 -10.12 4.65 -9.39
C THR A 3 -9.36 3.58 -8.59
N GLU A 4 -9.67 2.30 -8.78
CA GLU A 4 -8.99 1.18 -8.13
C GLU A 4 -7.55 1.01 -8.64
N ASP A 5 -7.37 1.07 -9.95
CA ASP A 5 -6.04 1.00 -10.56
C ASP A 5 -5.18 2.19 -10.12
N ARG A 6 -5.80 3.37 -9.95
CA ARG A 6 -5.11 4.56 -9.41
C ARG A 6 -4.65 4.33 -7.96
N LEU A 7 -5.49 3.73 -7.13
CA LEU A 7 -5.16 3.47 -5.73
C LEU A 7 -4.01 2.46 -5.58
N ILE A 8 -4.05 1.37 -6.37
CA ILE A 8 -2.96 0.39 -6.47
C ILE A 8 -1.67 1.07 -6.94
N TYR A 9 -1.77 1.88 -7.99
CA TYR A 9 -0.64 2.64 -8.53
C TYR A 9 -0.02 3.55 -7.47
N MET A 10 -0.83 4.28 -6.70
CA MET A 10 -0.34 5.16 -5.63
C MET A 10 0.40 4.38 -4.53
N ALA A 11 -0.15 3.25 -4.06
CA ALA A 11 0.51 2.40 -3.06
C ALA A 11 1.87 1.89 -3.58
N ASN A 12 1.91 1.40 -4.82
CA ASN A 12 3.14 0.94 -5.46
C ASN A 12 4.15 2.08 -5.69
N GLN A 13 3.69 3.29 -6.01
CA GLN A 13 4.56 4.45 -6.14
C GLN A 13 5.24 4.82 -4.82
N ILE A 14 4.49 4.86 -3.71
CA ILE A 14 5.05 5.14 -2.39
C ILE A 14 6.13 4.10 -2.08
N ALA A 15 5.79 2.81 -2.20
CA ALA A 15 6.71 1.70 -1.95
C ALA A 15 7.99 1.79 -2.79
N ARG A 16 7.87 2.10 -4.08
CA ARG A 16 9.01 2.26 -4.99
C ARG A 16 9.92 3.42 -4.57
N ASN A 17 9.35 4.53 -4.11
CA ASN A 17 10.13 5.72 -3.74
C ASN A 17 11.01 5.48 -2.51
N VAL A 18 10.60 4.60 -1.59
CA VAL A 18 11.34 4.27 -0.37
C VAL A 18 12.09 2.92 -0.45
N ALA A 19 12.01 2.22 -1.58
CA ALA A 19 12.58 0.87 -1.73
C ALA A 19 14.10 0.81 -1.50
N ALA A 20 14.83 1.89 -1.78
CA ALA A 20 16.28 1.98 -1.57
C ALA A 20 16.70 1.93 -0.08
N LEU A 21 15.77 2.13 0.86
CA LEU A 21 16.01 2.03 2.30
C LEU A 21 16.09 0.57 2.79
N GLY A 22 15.81 -0.40 1.91
CA GLY A 22 15.72 -1.81 2.27
C GLY A 22 14.30 -2.22 2.65
N GLU A 23 14.00 -3.51 2.52
CA GLU A 23 12.63 -4.03 2.56
C GLU A 23 11.89 -3.71 3.87
N ALA A 24 12.51 -3.98 5.02
CA ALA A 24 11.87 -3.80 6.32
C ALA A 24 11.46 -2.33 6.58
N GLU A 25 12.36 -1.39 6.27
CA GLU A 25 12.13 0.04 6.46
C GLU A 25 11.16 0.59 5.41
N ALA A 26 11.28 0.15 4.15
CA ALA A 26 10.35 0.52 3.08
C ALA A 26 8.91 0.10 3.39
N VAL A 27 8.70 -1.11 3.95
CA VAL A 27 7.38 -1.58 4.38
C VAL A 27 6.83 -0.72 5.51
N ALA A 28 7.66 -0.39 6.52
CA ALA A 28 7.24 0.44 7.65
C ALA A 28 6.84 1.84 7.18
N MET A 29 7.72 2.52 6.43
CA MET A 29 7.45 3.87 5.91
C MET A 29 6.25 3.93 4.97
N THR A 30 6.06 2.92 4.13
CA THR A 30 4.88 2.86 3.24
C THR A 30 3.59 2.74 4.06
N ALA A 31 3.58 1.88 5.09
CA ALA A 31 2.41 1.73 5.96
C ALA A 31 2.11 3.03 6.72
N ASP A 32 3.14 3.68 7.27
CA ASP A 32 2.99 4.93 8.03
C ASP A 32 2.50 6.07 7.13
N HIS A 33 3.01 6.17 5.90
CA HIS A 33 2.51 7.13 4.92
C HIS A 33 1.02 6.91 4.61
N ILE A 34 0.61 5.67 4.34
CA ILE A 34 -0.81 5.35 4.09
C ILE A 34 -1.66 5.69 5.33
N ARG A 35 -1.20 5.39 6.54
CA ARG A 35 -1.92 5.74 7.78
C ARG A 35 -2.10 7.25 7.93
N ALA A 36 -1.03 8.01 7.71
CA ALA A 36 -1.03 9.45 7.93
C ALA A 36 -1.88 10.22 6.90
N PHE A 37 -1.84 9.81 5.63
CA PHE A 37 -2.35 10.64 4.53
C PHE A 37 -3.60 10.11 3.83
N TRP A 38 -3.94 8.82 3.98
CA TRP A 38 -5.12 8.28 3.32
C TRP A 38 -6.34 8.35 4.23
N ASP A 39 -7.50 8.61 3.63
CA ASP A 39 -8.76 8.55 4.36
C ASP A 39 -9.13 7.08 4.73
N PRO A 40 -10.08 6.88 5.67
CA PRO A 40 -10.49 5.53 6.06
C PRO A 40 -11.01 4.66 4.92
N ALA A 41 -11.72 5.25 3.94
CA ALA A 41 -12.31 4.51 2.82
C ALA A 41 -11.23 4.02 1.84
N MET A 42 -10.19 4.83 1.58
CA MET A 42 -9.03 4.44 0.80
C MET A 42 -8.29 3.25 1.44
N LYS A 43 -8.09 3.27 2.76
CA LYS A 43 -7.44 2.18 3.51
C LYS A 43 -8.21 0.87 3.41
N GLN A 44 -9.54 0.93 3.59
CA GLN A 44 -10.41 -0.23 3.42
C GLN A 44 -10.38 -0.74 1.98
N ARG A 45 -10.45 0.19 1.00
CA ARG A 45 -10.49 -0.18 -0.42
C ARG A 45 -9.21 -0.86 -0.88
N ILE A 46 -8.05 -0.36 -0.48
CA ILE A 46 -6.77 -0.97 -0.87
C ILE A 46 -6.57 -2.35 -0.25
N ALA A 47 -7.06 -2.58 0.97
CA ALA A 47 -7.02 -3.90 1.60
C ALA A 47 -7.90 -4.92 0.86
N LEU A 48 -9.12 -4.50 0.47
CA LEU A 48 -9.99 -5.34 -0.37
C LEU A 48 -9.34 -5.64 -1.73
N LEU A 49 -8.70 -4.64 -2.35
CA LEU A 49 -7.99 -4.83 -3.61
C LEU A 49 -6.79 -5.77 -3.48
N ALA A 50 -6.05 -5.72 -2.37
CA ALA A 50 -4.93 -6.62 -2.11
C ALA A 50 -5.37 -8.09 -2.08
N ALA A 51 -6.55 -8.37 -1.50
CA ALA A 51 -7.15 -9.71 -1.48
C ALA A 51 -7.77 -10.11 -2.84
N ALA A 52 -8.51 -9.19 -3.48
CA ALA A 52 -9.24 -9.47 -4.71
C ALA A 52 -8.35 -9.55 -5.96
N ARG A 53 -7.17 -8.93 -5.94
CA ARG A 53 -6.24 -8.87 -7.07
C ARG A 53 -4.82 -9.25 -6.65
N PRO A 54 -4.56 -10.54 -6.37
CA PRO A 54 -3.22 -11.01 -6.02
C PRO A 54 -2.18 -10.59 -7.08
N GLY A 55 -1.03 -10.07 -6.64
CA GLY A 55 0.06 -9.63 -7.52
C GLY A 55 -0.10 -8.21 -8.10
N ALA A 56 -1.21 -7.51 -7.85
CA ALA A 56 -1.37 -6.13 -8.30
C ALA A 56 -0.51 -5.13 -7.50
N LEU A 57 -0.24 -5.45 -6.23
CA LEU A 57 0.66 -4.69 -5.37
C LEU A 57 2.07 -5.29 -5.42
N SER A 58 3.08 -4.43 -5.34
CA SER A 58 4.46 -4.88 -5.12
C SER A 58 4.58 -5.57 -3.75
N PRO A 59 5.60 -6.43 -3.52
CA PRO A 59 5.78 -7.10 -2.23
C PRO A 59 5.80 -6.13 -1.04
N ILE A 60 6.50 -5.00 -1.19
CA ILE A 60 6.58 -3.95 -0.16
C ILE A 60 5.18 -3.32 0.09
N ALA A 61 4.46 -2.96 -0.97
CA ALA A 61 3.14 -2.35 -0.85
C ALA A 61 2.11 -3.32 -0.24
N ALA A 62 2.14 -4.59 -0.63
CA ALA A 62 1.26 -5.62 -0.10
C ALA A 62 1.50 -5.84 1.41
N ALA A 63 2.76 -5.97 1.83
CA ALA A 63 3.12 -6.10 3.24
C ALA A 63 2.73 -4.85 4.04
N ALA A 64 2.92 -3.65 3.48
CA ALA A 64 2.53 -2.39 4.11
C ALA A 64 1.00 -2.31 4.30
N VAL A 65 0.22 -2.62 3.26
CA VAL A 65 -1.25 -2.67 3.34
C VAL A 65 -1.72 -3.65 4.40
N GLY A 66 -1.08 -4.82 4.53
CA GLY A 66 -1.37 -5.77 5.61
C GLY A 66 -1.18 -5.18 7.01
N ARG A 67 -0.19 -4.30 7.21
CA ARG A 67 0.02 -3.60 8.50
C ARG A 67 -1.00 -2.49 8.76
N VAL A 68 -1.56 -1.88 7.72
CA VAL A 68 -2.53 -0.78 7.86
C VAL A 68 -3.86 -1.25 8.46
N VAL A 69 -4.28 -2.48 8.15
CA VAL A 69 -5.59 -3.03 8.57
C VAL A 69 -5.55 -3.92 9.80
N ALA A 70 -4.36 -4.20 10.34
CA ALA A 70 -4.17 -5.02 11.54
C ALA A 70 -4.24 -4.22 12.86
N LEU A 71 -4.68 -2.96 12.81
CA LEU A 71 -4.86 -2.04 13.95
C LEU A 71 -6.33 -1.63 14.03
#